data_AF-A0A0R2KHM0-F1
#
_entry.id   AF-A0A0R2KHM0-F1
#
_cell.length_a   1.000
_cell.length_b   1.000
_cell.length_c   1.000
_cell.angle_alpha   90.00
_cell.angle_beta   90.00
_cell.angle_gamma   90.00
#
_symmetry.space_group_name_H-M   'P 1'
#
loop_
_entity.id
_entity.type
_entity.pdbx_description
1 polymer ?
#
loop_
_entity_poly.entity_id
_entity_poly.type
_entity_poly.pdbx_seq_one_letter_code
_entity_poly.pdbx_strand_id
1 'polypeptide(L)'
;MTEEIRKIMEFINKDNTGKLTVIKDERILLIKLADVFTVFAEGGKVFVETADDKFEIKLRLYEVEEKLSHLSFIRISKSKIINIDNVKYFESGFTGTIEIVFKNDKKTYVSRRYVKGIKERLGV
;
A
#
# COMPACT_ATOMS: atom_id res chain seq x y z
N MET A 1 -18.01 -3.21 18.29
CA MET A 1 -17.82 -4.06 17.09
C MET A 1 -18.36 -5.44 17.45
N THR A 2 -19.37 -5.94 16.74
CA THR A 2 -20.05 -7.21 17.11
C THR A 2 -19.26 -8.43 16.65
N GLU A 3 -19.37 -9.54 17.37
CA GLU A 3 -18.64 -10.79 17.09
C GLU A 3 -19.02 -11.40 15.72
N GLU A 4 -20.26 -11.17 15.27
CA GLU A 4 -20.73 -11.55 13.94
C GLU A 4 -19.95 -10.86 12.82
N ILE A 5 -19.68 -9.57 12.97
CA ILE A 5 -18.89 -8.79 12.01
C ILE A 5 -17.44 -9.32 11.96
N ARG A 6 -16.88 -9.77 13.09
CA ARG A 6 -15.54 -10.36 13.17
C ARG A 6 -15.47 -11.68 12.39
N LYS A 7 -16.47 -12.55 12.55
CA LYS A 7 -16.57 -13.83 11.82
C LYS A 7 -16.74 -13.63 10.32
N ILE A 8 -17.53 -12.64 9.90
CA ILE A 8 -17.66 -12.28 8.47
C ILE A 8 -16.31 -11.82 7.91
N MET A 9 -15.54 -11.02 8.66
CA MET A 9 -14.20 -10.61 8.24
C MET A 9 -13.23 -11.79 8.10
N GLU A 10 -13.25 -12.75 9.02
CA GLU A 10 -12.39 -13.94 8.96
C GLU A 10 -12.74 -14.83 7.76
N PHE A 11 -14.03 -15.02 7.47
CA PHE A 11 -14.49 -15.77 6.30
C PHE A 11 -14.07 -15.08 4.99
N ILE A 12 -14.29 -13.77 4.88
CA ILE A 12 -13.92 -13.00 3.68
C ILE A 12 -12.41 -12.98 3.43
N ASN A 13 -11.57 -12.99 4.48
CA ASN A 13 -10.11 -13.02 4.33
C ASN A 13 -9.58 -14.37 3.86
N LYS A 14 -10.32 -15.47 4.06
CA LYS A 14 -9.86 -16.83 3.72
C LYS A 14 -9.92 -17.12 2.21
N ASP A 15 -10.81 -16.44 1.49
CA ASP A 15 -11.05 -16.63 0.05
C ASP A 15 -10.65 -15.43 -0.85
N ASN A 16 -10.21 -14.30 -0.29
CA ASN A 16 -9.87 -13.09 -1.06
C ASN A 16 -8.39 -12.97 -1.41
N THR A 17 -7.91 -13.86 -2.28
CA THR A 17 -6.68 -13.64 -3.03
C THR A 17 -6.86 -12.34 -3.85
N GLY A 18 -6.33 -11.21 -3.35
CA GLY A 18 -6.37 -9.94 -4.06
C GLY A 18 -7.25 -8.83 -3.48
N LYS A 19 -7.77 -8.91 -2.24
CA LYS A 19 -8.46 -7.78 -1.59
C LYS A 19 -7.90 -7.44 -0.21
N LEU A 20 -8.07 -6.17 0.17
CA LEU A 20 -7.78 -5.63 1.49
C LEU A 20 -9.07 -5.14 2.16
N THR A 21 -9.30 -5.59 3.38
CA THR A 21 -10.45 -5.16 4.18
C THR A 21 -10.14 -3.85 4.89
N VAL A 22 -10.98 -2.84 4.69
CA VAL A 22 -10.90 -1.53 5.36
C VAL A 22 -12.21 -1.19 6.05
N ILE A 23 -12.19 -0.25 7.01
CA ILE A 23 -13.38 0.23 7.70
C ILE A 23 -13.55 1.72 7.41
N LYS A 24 -14.73 2.11 6.92
CA LYS A 24 -15.11 3.52 6.68
C LYS A 24 -16.58 3.70 7.06
N ASP A 25 -16.89 4.74 7.82
CA ASP A 25 -18.27 5.07 8.23
C ASP A 25 -19.05 3.88 8.82
N GLU A 26 -18.40 3.13 9.73
CA GLU A 26 -18.91 1.89 10.35
C GLU A 26 -19.19 0.73 9.39
N ARG A 27 -18.81 0.85 8.11
CA ARG A 27 -18.95 -0.17 7.08
C ARG A 27 -17.64 -0.86 6.80
N ILE A 28 -17.69 -2.16 6.52
CA ILE A 28 -16.57 -2.92 5.98
C ILE A 28 -16.57 -2.75 4.46
N LEU A 29 -15.46 -2.28 3.92
CA LEU A 29 -15.23 -2.20 2.48
C LEU A 29 -14.12 -3.18 2.09
N LEU A 30 -14.28 -3.79 0.91
CA LEU A 30 -13.27 -4.66 0.32
C LEU A 30 -12.65 -3.97 -0.87
N ILE A 31 -11.41 -3.51 -0.69
CA ILE A 31 -10.65 -2.83 -1.74
C ILE A 31 -9.85 -3.88 -2.51
N LYS A 32 -9.92 -3.88 -3.84
CA LYS A 32 -9.06 -4.76 -4.63
C LYS A 32 -7.63 -4.24 -4.54
N LEU A 33 -6.65 -5.14 -4.37
CA LEU A 33 -5.24 -4.77 -4.30
C LEU A 33 -4.76 -4.06 -5.58
N ALA A 34 -5.37 -4.37 -6.73
CA ALA A 34 -5.12 -3.68 -8.00
C ALA A 34 -5.49 -2.19 -7.96
N ASP A 35 -6.47 -1.80 -7.14
CA ASP A 35 -6.92 -0.41 -7.00
C ASP A 35 -6.09 0.37 -5.96
N VAL A 36 -5.24 -0.32 -5.20
CA VAL A 36 -4.37 0.29 -4.18
C VAL A 36 -3.12 0.86 -4.84
N PHE A 37 -2.90 2.17 -4.68
CA PHE A 37 -1.70 2.86 -5.13
C PHE A 37 -0.64 2.85 -4.03
N THR A 38 -1.02 3.26 -2.82
CA THR A 38 -0.09 3.36 -1.69
C THR A 38 -0.72 2.89 -0.38
N VAL A 39 0.12 2.39 0.51
CA VAL A 39 -0.19 2.21 1.93
C VAL A 39 0.81 3.01 2.73
N PHE A 40 0.36 3.86 3.65
CA PHE A 40 1.27 4.73 4.38
C PHE A 40 0.85 5.01 5.82
N ALA A 41 1.84 5.29 6.65
CA ALA A 41 1.65 5.70 8.03
C ALA A 41 1.72 7.23 8.15
N GLU A 42 0.73 7.83 8.80
CA GLU A 42 0.61 9.27 9.05
C GLU A 42 -0.16 9.49 10.35
N GLY A 43 0.32 10.39 11.22
CA GLY A 43 -0.38 10.71 12.48
C GLY A 43 -0.59 9.51 13.42
N GLY A 44 0.30 8.52 13.41
CA GLY A 44 0.17 7.30 14.22
C GLY A 44 -0.81 6.25 13.68
N LYS A 45 -1.46 6.53 12.55
CA LYS A 45 -2.42 5.67 11.86
C LYS A 45 -1.84 5.17 10.55
N VAL A 46 -2.46 4.14 9.96
CA VAL A 46 -2.09 3.59 8.65
C VAL A 46 -3.26 3.71 7.71
N PHE A 47 -2.96 4.09 6.47
CA PHE A 47 -3.95 4.37 5.44
C PHE A 47 -3.63 3.61 4.17
N VAL A 48 -4.69 3.27 3.44
CA VAL A 48 -4.68 2.75 2.08
C VAL A 48 -5.21 3.84 1.18
N GLU A 49 -4.45 4.20 0.16
CA GLU A 49 -4.84 5.18 -0.84
C GLU A 49 -5.08 4.49 -2.18
N THR A 50 -6.25 4.79 -2.73
CA THR A 50 -6.68 4.44 -4.09
C THR A 50 -6.59 5.68 -4.99
N ALA A 51 -7.05 5.60 -6.24
CA ALA A 51 -7.12 6.77 -7.10
C ALA A 51 -8.03 7.87 -6.49
N ASP A 52 -9.16 7.46 -5.92
CA ASP A 52 -10.27 8.36 -5.57
C ASP A 52 -10.38 8.64 -4.07
N ASP A 53 -9.83 7.77 -3.21
CA ASP A 53 -10.14 7.79 -1.79
C ASP A 53 -9.02 7.22 -0.91
N LYS A 54 -9.07 7.56 0.38
CA LYS A 54 -8.13 7.16 1.44
C LYS A 54 -8.88 6.53 2.60
N PHE A 55 -8.41 5.36 3.04
CA PHE A 55 -9.08 4.55 4.04
C PHE A 55 -8.14 4.21 5.20
N GLU A 56 -8.56 4.46 6.44
CA GLU A 56 -7.81 4.01 7.61
C GLU A 56 -7.91 2.48 7.75
N ILE A 57 -6.79 1.85 8.08
CA ILE A 57 -6.74 0.43 8.38
C ILE A 57 -6.17 0.18 9.78
N LYS A 58 -6.57 -0.94 10.39
CA LYS A 58 -6.10 -1.34 11.71
C LYS A 58 -4.70 -1.94 11.70
N LEU A 59 -4.25 -2.46 10.56
CA LEU A 59 -2.92 -3.05 10.41
C LEU A 59 -1.85 -1.97 10.52
N ARG A 60 -0.76 -2.30 11.19
CA ARG A 60 0.50 -1.55 11.16
C ARG A 60 1.16 -1.74 9.80
N LEU A 61 2.00 -0.77 9.44
CA LEU A 61 2.64 -0.75 8.12
C LEU A 61 3.50 -2.00 7.86
N TYR A 62 4.17 -2.53 8.88
CA TYR A 62 4.97 -3.76 8.75
C TYR A 62 4.10 -5.01 8.54
N GLU A 63 2.91 -5.07 9.16
CA GLU A 63 1.98 -6.19 8.98
C GLU A 63 1.43 -6.18 7.55
N VAL A 64 1.19 -4.99 6.98
CA VAL A 64 0.80 -4.87 5.57
C VAL A 64 1.94 -5.28 4.66
N GLU A 65 3.18 -4.87 4.95
CA GLU A 65 4.37 -5.27 4.18
C GLU A 65 4.53 -6.79 4.14
N GLU A 66 4.39 -7.46 5.29
CA GLU A 66 4.47 -8.92 5.39
C GLU A 66 3.34 -9.59 4.60
N LYS A 67 2.09 -9.14 4.78
CA LYS A 67 0.91 -9.67 4.10
C LYS A 67 0.98 -9.53 2.57
N LEU A 68 1.63 -8.47 2.07
CA LEU A 68 1.72 -8.16 0.65
C LEU A 68 3.09 -8.48 0.04
N SER A 69 4.00 -9.11 0.81
CA SER A 69 5.40 -9.34 0.43
C SER A 69 5.61 -10.19 -0.83
N HIS A 70 4.64 -11.04 -1.17
CA HIS A 70 4.66 -11.91 -2.37
C HIS A 70 3.95 -11.28 -3.59
N LEU A 71 3.53 -10.02 -3.48
CA LEU A 71 2.80 -9.30 -4.51
C LEU A 71 3.62 -8.10 -4.99
N SER A 72 3.02 -7.29 -5.86
CA SER A 72 3.58 -6.08 -6.44
C SER A 72 3.74 -4.91 -5.45
N PHE A 73 3.87 -5.17 -4.14
CA PHE A 73 3.99 -4.14 -3.12
C PHE A 73 5.43 -3.98 -2.64
N ILE A 74 5.95 -2.75 -2.68
CA ILE A 74 7.32 -2.44 -2.27
C ILE A 74 7.37 -1.26 -1.31
N ARG A 75 8.15 -1.41 -0.24
CA ARG A 75 8.39 -0.33 0.71
C ARG A 75 9.40 0.66 0.18
N ILE A 76 9.02 1.93 0.13
CA ILE A 76 9.83 3.02 -0.46
C ILE A 76 10.34 4.01 0.60
N SER A 77 9.79 3.96 1.81
CA SER A 77 10.24 4.73 2.95
C SER A 77 9.88 4.08 4.28
N LYS A 78 10.32 4.70 5.38
CA LYS A 78 9.91 4.27 6.73
C LYS A 78 8.39 4.24 6.90
N SER A 79 7.66 5.07 6.17
CA SER A 79 6.22 5.26 6.32
C SER A 79 5.39 4.96 5.08
N LYS A 80 5.96 4.42 3.98
CA LYS A 80 5.20 4.24 2.74
C LYS A 80 5.58 2.97 1.97
N ILE A 81 4.56 2.26 1.52
CA ILE A 81 4.56 1.11 0.62
C ILE A 81 3.77 1.52 -0.62
N ILE A 82 4.20 1.10 -1.80
CA ILE A 82 3.50 1.36 -3.06
C ILE A 82 3.17 0.05 -3.77
N ASN A 83 2.16 0.07 -4.63
CA ASN A 83 1.95 -0.96 -5.63
C ASN A 83 2.67 -0.59 -6.93
N ILE A 84 3.65 -1.39 -7.35
CA ILE A 84 4.43 -1.15 -8.58
C ILE A 84 3.59 -1.32 -9.85
N ASP A 85 2.50 -2.09 -9.81
CA ASP A 85 1.60 -2.26 -10.95
C ASP A 85 0.85 -0.96 -11.27
N ASN A 86 0.80 -0.03 -10.32
CA ASN A 86 0.19 1.30 -10.48
C ASN A 86 1.21 2.40 -10.81
N VAL A 87 2.49 2.06 -10.97
CA VAL A 87 3.53 2.99 -11.40
C VAL A 87 3.47 3.17 -12.92
N LYS A 88 3.55 4.41 -13.37
CA LYS A 88 3.65 4.79 -14.78
C LYS A 88 5.10 4.78 -15.23
N TYR A 89 6.00 5.39 -14.45
CA TYR A 89 7.46 5.32 -14.63
C TYR A 89 8.18 5.78 -13.37
N PHE A 90 9.48 5.46 -13.31
CA PHE A 90 10.43 5.96 -12.32
C PHE A 90 11.35 6.96 -13.01
N GLU A 91 11.74 8.03 -12.30
CA GLU A 91 12.72 8.99 -12.79
C GLU A 91 13.72 9.40 -11.69
N SER A 92 14.86 9.95 -12.10
CA SER A 92 15.87 10.43 -11.16
C SER A 92 15.29 11.54 -10.30
N GLY A 93 15.24 11.31 -8.99
CA GLY A 93 14.83 12.33 -8.03
C GLY A 93 15.99 13.25 -7.62
N PHE A 94 15.72 14.13 -6.66
CA PHE A 94 16.76 14.97 -6.05
C PHE A 94 17.80 14.12 -5.30
N THR A 95 19.07 14.53 -5.35
CA THR A 95 20.19 14.05 -4.52
C THR A 95 20.07 12.60 -4.01
N GLY A 96 20.16 11.64 -4.92
CA GLY A 96 20.21 10.21 -4.57
C GLY A 96 18.87 9.61 -4.15
N THR A 97 17.74 10.22 -4.53
CA THR A 97 16.40 9.65 -4.44
C THR A 97 15.89 9.21 -5.81
N ILE A 98 14.77 8.48 -5.83
CA ILE A 98 14.04 8.13 -7.05
C ILE A 98 12.65 8.76 -6.94
N GLU A 99 12.22 9.49 -7.96
CA GLU A 99 10.84 9.94 -8.11
C GLU A 99 10.02 8.84 -8.78
N ILE A 100 8.80 8.64 -8.29
CA ILE A 100 7.83 7.68 -8.80
C ILE A 100 6.63 8.49 -9.28
N VAL A 101 6.24 8.26 -10.53
CA VAL A 101 5.01 8.81 -11.10
C VAL A 101 4.02 7.67 -11.28
N PHE A 102 2.84 7.81 -10.69
CA PHE A 102 1.77 6.82 -10.77
C PHE A 102 0.92 6.99 -12.04
N LYS A 103 0.09 5.98 -12.36
CA LYS A 103 -0.83 6.03 -13.51
C LYS A 103 -1.87 7.16 -13.44
N ASN A 104 -2.14 7.69 -12.25
CA ASN A 104 -3.00 8.85 -12.01
C ASN A 104 -2.21 10.18 -11.90
N ASP A 105 -0.97 10.20 -12.38
CA ASP A 105 -0.04 11.33 -12.40
C ASP A 105 0.34 11.92 -11.02
N LYS A 106 -0.13 11.31 -9.92
CA LYS A 106 0.40 11.61 -8.58
C LYS A 106 1.87 11.18 -8.49
N LYS A 107 2.64 11.94 -7.71
CA LYS A 107 4.07 11.70 -7.51
C LYS A 107 4.39 11.30 -6.07
N THR A 108 5.42 10.48 -5.89
CA THR A 108 6.03 10.19 -4.57
C THR A 108 7.53 9.93 -4.73
N TYR A 109 8.26 9.88 -3.61
CA TYR A 109 9.70 9.65 -3.62
C TYR A 109 10.12 8.42 -2.83
N VAL A 110 11.12 7.72 -3.34
CA VAL A 110 11.87 6.70 -2.63
C VAL A 110 12.89 7.39 -1.74
N SER A 111 12.82 7.12 -0.45
CA SER A 111 13.83 7.65 0.49
C SER A 111 15.19 6.96 0.28
N ARG A 112 16.29 7.70 0.44
CA ARG A 112 17.67 7.23 0.18
C ARG A 112 17.99 5.84 0.71
N ARG A 113 17.53 5.51 1.93
CA ARG A 113 17.75 4.20 2.58
C ARG A 113 17.12 3.03 1.83
N TYR A 114 16.09 3.27 1.04
CA TYR A 114 15.31 2.26 0.33
C TYR A 114 15.66 2.18 -1.16
N VAL A 115 16.43 3.13 -1.70
CA VAL A 115 16.83 3.15 -3.12
C VAL A 115 17.53 1.86 -3.53
N LYS A 116 18.45 1.36 -2.71
CA LYS A 116 19.17 0.11 -2.98
C LYS A 116 18.21 -1.08 -3.17
N GLY A 117 17.28 -1.26 -2.23
CA GLY A 117 16.33 -2.37 -2.29
C GLY A 117 15.36 -2.27 -3.48
N ILE A 118 14.97 -1.06 -3.88
CA ILE A 118 14.16 -0.88 -5.09
C ILE A 118 14.93 -1.23 -6.35
N LYS A 119 16.17 -0.77 -6.48
CA LYS A 119 17.03 -1.09 -7.63
C LYS A 119 17.22 -2.59 -7.80
N GLU A 120 17.50 -3.30 -6.70
CA GLU A 120 17.59 -4.77 -6.68
C GLU A 120 16.30 -5.45 -7.14
N ARG A 121 15.12 -4.95 -6.72
CA ARG A 121 13.82 -5.48 -7.15
C ARG A 121 13.51 -5.21 -8.63
N LEU A 122 14.01 -4.10 -9.17
CA LEU A 122 13.81 -3.72 -10.56
C LEU A 122 14.88 -4.29 -11.51
N GLY A 123 15.93 -4.92 -10.97
CA GLY A 123 17.02 -5.50 -11.76
C GLY A 123 17.98 -4.48 -12.38
N VAL A 124 18.16 -3.32 -11.74
CA VAL A 124 18.99 -2.18 -12.23
C VAL A 124 19.98 -1.67 -11.20
#